data_AF-A0A948VRV1-F1
#
_entry.id   AF-A0A948VRV1-F1
#
_cell.length_a   1.000
_cell.length_b   1.000
_cell.length_c   1.000
_cell.angle_alpha   90.00
_cell.angle_beta   90.00
_cell.angle_gamma   90.00
#
_symmetry.space_group_name_H-M   'P 1'
#
loop_
_entity.id
_entity.type
_entity.pdbx_description
1 polymer ?
#
loop_
_entity_poly.entity_id
_entity_poly.type
_entity_poly.pdbx_seq_one_letter_code
_entity_poly.pdbx_strand_id
1 'polypeptide(L)' 'MPSLFRFLFVVGTLSGLAFAGLYFLATEFEPEQREITYRLEDIQVERVPEGD' A
#
# COMPACT_ATOMS: atom_id res chain seq x y z
N MET A 1 -16.85 25.52 -21.12
CA MET A 1 -17.58 25.79 -19.86
C MET A 1 -16.57 25.90 -18.72
N PRO A 2 -16.48 27.06 -18.04
CA PRO A 2 -15.46 27.30 -17.00
C PRO A 2 -15.54 26.32 -15.81
N SER A 3 -16.72 25.74 -15.55
CA SER A 3 -16.94 24.80 -14.44
C SER A 3 -16.18 23.47 -14.60
N LEU A 4 -16.11 22.92 -15.81
CA LEU A 4 -15.40 21.65 -16.06
C LEU A 4 -13.90 21.79 -15.83
N PHE A 5 -13.29 22.88 -16.32
CA PHE A 5 -11.87 23.14 -16.13
C PHE A 5 -11.53 23.30 -14.64
N ARG A 6 -12.36 24.04 -13.89
CA ARG A 6 -12.19 24.20 -12.44
C ARG A 6 -12.33 22.87 -11.70
N PHE A 7 -13.27 22.03 -12.11
CA PHE A 7 -13.43 20.69 -11.55
C PHE A 7 -12.18 19.83 -11.78
N LEU A 8 -11.70 19.75 -13.03
CA LEU A 8 -10.49 19.00 -13.37
C LEU A 8 -9.25 19.55 -12.67
N PHE A 9 -9.15 20.87 -12.53
CA PHE A 9 -8.06 21.50 -11.79
C PHE A 9 -8.06 21.05 -10.32
N VAL A 10 -9.19 21.12 -9.64
CA VAL A 10 -9.31 20.70 -8.24
C VAL A 10 -8.99 19.21 -8.08
N VAL A 11 -9.60 18.35 -8.89
CA VAL A 11 -9.35 16.90 -8.83
C VAL A 11 -7.90 16.57 -9.17
N GLY A 12 -7.34 17.21 -10.19
CA GLY A 12 -5.94 17.04 -10.58
C GLY A 12 -4.98 17.46 -9.46
N THR A 13 -5.25 18.58 -8.79
CA THR A 13 -4.46 19.02 -7.64
C THR A 13 -4.57 18.04 -6.47
N LEU A 14 -5.76 17.56 -6.14
CA LEU A 14 -5.95 16.59 -5.06
C LEU A 14 -5.26 15.25 -5.35
N SER A 15 -5.43 14.72 -6.56
CA SER A 15 -4.75 13.50 -6.99
C SER A 15 -3.24 13.67 -7.01
N GLY A 16 -2.74 14.83 -7.47
CA GLY A 16 -1.32 15.15 -7.48
C GLY A 16 -0.74 15.21 -6.06
N LEU A 17 -1.44 15.85 -5.11
CA LEU A 17 -1.05 15.88 -3.70
C LEU A 17 -1.03 14.49 -3.07
N ALA A 18 -2.07 13.68 -3.30
CA ALA A 18 -2.14 12.31 -2.79
C ALA A 18 -1.00 11.45 -3.37
N PHE A 19 -0.77 11.53 -4.68
CA PHE A 19 0.31 10.79 -5.32
C PHE A 19 1.68 11.22 -4.84
N ALA A 20 1.94 12.53 -4.76
CA ALA A 20 3.22 13.06 -4.26
C ALA A 20 3.46 12.65 -2.80
N GLY A 21 2.43 12.70 -1.96
CA GLY A 21 2.50 12.24 -0.58
C GLY A 21 2.84 10.75 -0.49
N LEU A 22 2.09 9.89 -1.19
CA LEU A 22 2.36 8.45 -1.21
C LEU A 22 3.75 8.11 -1.77
N TYR A 23 4.17 8.79 -2.83
CA TYR A 23 5.51 8.63 -3.40
C TYR A 23 6.58 8.97 -2.38
N PHE A 24 6.48 10.13 -1.73
CA PHE A 24 7.41 10.55 -0.69
C PHE A 24 7.47 9.55 0.48
N LEU A 25 6.31 9.09 0.95
CA LEU A 25 6.26 8.09 2.02
C LEU A 25 6.91 6.78 1.60
N ALA A 26 6.64 6.31 0.38
CA ALA A 26 7.21 5.07 -0.12
C ALA A 26 8.73 5.14 -0.28
N THR A 27 9.27 6.30 -0.65
CA THR A 27 10.72 6.48 -0.85
C THR A 27 11.47 6.70 0.46
N GLU A 28 10.90 7.47 1.39
CA GLU A 28 11.60 7.81 2.64
C GLU A 28 11.43 6.73 3.72
N PHE A 29 10.29 6.02 3.70
CA PHE A 29 9.98 4.97 4.66
C PHE A 29 10.01 3.60 3.99
N GLU A 30 11.09 3.31 3.27
CA GLU A 30 11.32 1.98 2.75
C GLU A 30 11.49 1.01 3.93
N PRO A 31 10.74 -0.12 3.97
CA PRO A 31 10.83 -1.05 5.08
C PRO A 31 12.22 -1.69 5.09
N GLU A 32 12.91 -1.62 6.21
CA GLU A 32 14.16 -2.36 6.38
C GLU A 32 13.91 -3.84 6.10
N GLN A 33 14.76 -4.43 5.27
CA GLN A 33 14.70 -5.84 4.93
C GLN A 33 15.03 -6.65 6.19
N ARG A 34 13.98 -6.97 6.97
CA ARG A 34 14.11 -7.72 8.22
C ARG A 34 14.00 -9.20 7.91
N GLU A 35 15.05 -9.96 8.19
CA GLU A 35 14.97 -11.41 8.22
C GLU A 35 14.11 -11.82 9.41
N ILE A 36 12.86 -12.19 9.14
CA ILE A 36 11.95 -12.66 10.18
C ILE A 36 12.16 -14.17 10.35
N THR A 37 13.01 -14.55 11.30
CA THR A 37 13.15 -15.95 11.71
C THR A 37 11.97 -16.32 12.61
N TYR A 38 10.88 -16.78 12.00
CA TYR A 38 9.82 -17.45 12.76
C TYR A 38 10.28 -18.85 13.10
N ARG A 39 10.19 -19.22 14.38
CA ARG A 39 10.32 -20.62 14.76
C ARG A 39 9.06 -21.33 14.26
N LEU A 40 9.21 -22.50 13.65
CA LEU A 40 8.09 -23.29 13.10
C LEU A 40 6.99 -23.60 14.14
N GLU A 41 7.33 -23.55 15.44
CA GLU A 41 6.42 -23.73 16.58
C GLU A 41 5.36 -22.61 16.71
N ASP A 42 5.66 -21.39 16.26
CA ASP A 42 4.73 -20.24 16.33
C ASP A 42 3.74 -20.20 15.15
N ILE A 43 3.91 -21.09 14.17
CA ILE A 43 3.08 -21.13 12.97
C ILE A 43 1.92 -22.07 13.23
N GLN A 44 0.72 -21.53 13.46
CA GLN A 44 -0.51 -22.31 13.52
C GLN A 44 -0.86 -22.77 12.10
N VAL A 45 -0.30 -23.90 11.70
CA VAL A 45 -0.61 -24.54 10.42
C VAL A 45 -1.98 -25.20 10.57
N GLU A 46 -3.03 -24.53 10.12
CA GLU A 46 -4.33 -25.17 9.95
C GLU A 46 -4.16 -26.30 8.93
N ARG A 47 -4.21 -27.54 9.43
CA ARG A 47 -4.08 -28.75 8.61
C ARG A 47 -5.28 -28.78 7.67
N VAL A 48 -5.06 -28.41 6.41
CA VAL A 48 -6.02 -28.65 5.33
C VAL A 48 -6.25 -30.16 5.29
N PRO A 49 -7.48 -30.65 5.56
CA PRO A 49 -7.74 -32.08 5.48
C PRO A 49 -7.49 -32.55 4.06
N GLU A 50 -6.52 -33.45 3.91
CA GLU A 50 -6.28 -34.21 2.69
C GLU A 50 -7.57 -34.98 2.40
N GLY A 51 -8.34 -34.54 1.41
CA GLY A 51 -9.57 -35.20 1.01
C GLY A 51 -9.25 -36.49 0.27
N ASP A 52 -9.83 -37.60 0.75
CA ASP A 52 -9.88 -38.90 0.07
C ASP A 52 -10.62 -38.84 -1.28
#